data_AF-A0AAD5JIN8-F1
#
_entry.id   AF-A0AAD5JIN8-F1
#
_cell.length_a   1.000
_cell.length_b   1.000
_cell.length_c   1.000
_cell.angle_alpha   90.00
_cell.angle_beta   90.00
_cell.angle_gamma   90.00
#
_symmetry.space_group_name_H-M   'P 1'
#
loop_
_entity.id
_entity.type
_entity.pdbx_description
1 polymer ?
#
loop_
_entity_poly.entity_id
_entity_poly.type
_entity_poly.pdbx_seq_one_letter_code
_entity_poly.pdbx_strand_id
1 'polypeptide(L)'
;MAFSCMYSAVGDTCVAMNEWAQHPAYKTALDDILPCLDNTTAQETKRVAETVTSQLATVVNSVIANVTNIDFPPEAAPLYFNQSGPLMPYLCNPYNAADLTDRKCADGEVEMSTATEAWKKYVCEVSASGICKTPGRLTPAIYSQMTSAIDVTYGLYRFSPFLLSLGDCSFVRDTFTGIHTNNCPGLRLYTRWVYIGLVLVSVALMLSLIFWIIYARERRHHVYTKKMAAGF
;
A
#
# COMPACT_ATOMS: atom_id res chain seq x y z
N MET A 1 -8.52 33.57 15.36
CA MET A 1 -8.65 33.40 13.88
C MET A 1 -8.16 32.03 13.44
N ALA A 2 -6.91 31.63 13.70
CA ALA A 2 -6.37 30.31 13.29
C ALA A 2 -7.19 29.09 13.77
N PHE A 3 -7.65 29.09 15.02
CA PHE A 3 -8.42 27.95 15.56
C PHE A 3 -9.83 27.83 14.97
N SER A 4 -10.48 28.94 14.62
CA SER A 4 -11.77 28.94 13.93
C SER A 4 -11.65 28.32 12.54
N CYS A 5 -10.57 28.64 11.80
CA CYS A 5 -10.29 28.03 10.51
C CYS A 5 -10.06 26.52 10.65
N MET A 6 -9.38 26.07 11.70
CA MET A 6 -9.14 24.65 11.94
C MET A 6 -10.44 23.88 12.22
N TYR A 7 -11.37 24.46 12.99
CA TYR A 7 -12.69 23.86 13.22
C TYR A 7 -13.48 23.65 11.94
N SER A 8 -13.55 24.68 11.09
CA SER A 8 -14.22 24.58 9.79
C SER A 8 -13.52 23.59 8.87
N ALA A 9 -12.20 23.67 8.73
CA ALA A 9 -11.42 22.80 7.86
C ALA A 9 -11.57 21.31 8.21
N VAL A 10 -11.58 20.97 9.50
CA VAL A 10 -11.78 19.59 9.96
C VAL A 10 -13.20 19.10 9.62
N GLY A 11 -14.22 19.95 9.84
CA GLY A 11 -15.60 19.63 9.48
C GLY A 11 -15.77 19.42 7.97
N ASP A 12 -15.26 20.34 7.16
CA ASP A 12 -15.37 20.32 5.71
C ASP A 12 -14.63 19.11 5.12
N THR A 13 -13.43 18.78 5.64
CA THR A 13 -12.68 17.59 5.23
C THR A 13 -13.43 16.30 5.53
N CYS A 14 -14.04 16.20 6.71
CA CYS A 14 -14.85 15.02 7.10
C CYS A 14 -16.07 14.82 6.20
N VAL A 15 -16.75 15.91 5.83
CA VAL A 15 -17.90 15.85 4.90
C VAL A 15 -17.42 15.46 3.50
N ALA A 16 -16.38 16.11 2.99
CA ALA A 16 -15.83 15.83 1.66
C ALA A 16 -15.36 14.38 1.50
N MET A 17 -14.67 13.83 2.50
CA MET A 17 -14.24 12.41 2.53
C MET A 17 -15.44 11.45 2.44
N ASN A 18 -16.51 11.73 3.20
CA ASN A 18 -17.71 10.89 3.21
C ASN A 18 -18.51 11.02 1.91
N GLU A 19 -18.70 12.23 1.39
CA GLU A 19 -19.41 12.47 0.13
C GLU A 19 -18.73 11.73 -1.02
N TRP A 20 -17.40 11.83 -1.14
CA TRP A 20 -16.66 11.09 -2.16
C TRP A 20 -16.79 9.57 -2.00
N ALA A 21 -16.68 9.04 -0.78
CA ALA A 21 -16.75 7.60 -0.54
C ALA A 21 -18.14 7.00 -0.90
N GLN A 22 -19.21 7.76 -0.68
CA GLN A 22 -20.59 7.37 -1.00
C GLN A 22 -20.95 7.54 -2.48
N HIS A 23 -20.27 8.45 -3.18
CA HIS A 23 -20.61 8.86 -4.55
C HIS A 23 -19.43 8.70 -5.53
N PRO A 24 -18.88 7.49 -5.73
CA PRO A 24 -17.70 7.27 -6.56
C PRO A 24 -17.91 7.52 -8.06
N ALA A 25 -19.15 7.63 -8.53
CA ALA A 25 -19.50 7.91 -9.93
C ALA A 25 -19.73 9.40 -10.22
N TYR A 26 -19.64 10.26 -9.20
CA TYR A 26 -19.87 11.69 -9.34
C TYR A 26 -18.54 12.45 -9.28
N LYS A 27 -18.37 13.43 -10.15
CA LYS A 27 -17.24 14.35 -10.07
C LYS A 27 -17.33 15.15 -8.78
N THR A 28 -16.47 14.82 -7.82
CA THR A 28 -16.26 15.63 -6.62
C THR A 28 -14.90 16.32 -6.70
N ALA A 29 -14.61 17.23 -5.78
CA ALA A 29 -13.29 17.87 -5.68
C ALA A 29 -12.13 16.88 -5.46
N LEU A 30 -12.41 15.65 -5.02
CA LEU A 30 -11.40 14.63 -4.72
C LEU A 30 -11.12 13.69 -5.92
N ASP A 31 -12.00 13.67 -6.91
CA ASP A 31 -11.89 12.86 -8.13
C ASP A 31 -10.70 13.31 -9.01
N ASP A 32 -10.44 14.63 -9.05
CA ASP A 32 -9.30 15.21 -9.79
C ASP A 32 -7.93 14.86 -9.17
N ILE A 33 -7.89 14.39 -7.91
CA ILE A 33 -6.67 14.03 -7.17
C ILE A 33 -6.50 12.50 -7.13
N LEU A 34 -7.62 11.76 -7.10
CA LEU A 34 -7.65 10.29 -6.98
C LEU A 34 -8.35 9.70 -8.21
N PRO A 35 -7.64 9.56 -9.34
CA PRO A 35 -8.23 8.98 -10.56
C PRO A 35 -8.43 7.47 -10.37
N CYS A 36 -9.64 7.09 -9.98
CA CYS A 36 -10.03 5.70 -9.82
C CYS A 36 -10.28 5.04 -11.17
N LEU A 37 -9.89 3.78 -11.32
CA LEU A 37 -10.32 2.93 -12.41
C LEU A 37 -11.80 2.60 -12.26
N ASP A 38 -12.50 2.56 -13.38
CA ASP A 38 -13.86 2.02 -13.39
C ASP A 38 -13.82 0.50 -13.15
N ASN A 39 -14.95 -0.04 -12.69
CA ASN A 39 -15.05 -1.45 -12.33
C ASN A 39 -14.73 -2.40 -13.51
N THR A 40 -15.00 -2.00 -14.76
CA THR A 40 -14.69 -2.85 -15.92
C THR A 40 -13.20 -2.90 -16.15
N THR A 41 -12.51 -1.75 -16.18
CA THR A 41 -11.05 -1.69 -16.30
C THR A 41 -10.35 -2.38 -15.13
N ALA A 42 -10.87 -2.26 -13.91
CA ALA A 42 -10.33 -2.96 -12.75
C ALA A 42 -10.45 -4.49 -12.88
N GLN A 43 -11.61 -5.00 -13.32
CA GLN A 43 -11.83 -6.44 -13.55
C GLN A 43 -10.96 -6.99 -14.69
N GLU A 44 -10.80 -6.23 -15.77
CA GLU A 44 -9.90 -6.61 -16.87
C GLU A 44 -8.44 -6.65 -16.41
N THR A 45 -7.99 -5.62 -15.68
CA THR A 45 -6.64 -5.56 -15.12
C THR A 45 -6.37 -6.73 -14.20
N LYS A 46 -7.34 -7.10 -13.35
CA LYS A 46 -7.27 -8.28 -12.50
C LYS A 46 -7.07 -9.55 -13.33
N ARG A 47 -7.93 -9.77 -14.32
CA ARG A 47 -7.87 -10.95 -15.18
C ARG A 47 -6.54 -11.05 -15.92
N VAL A 48 -6.00 -9.91 -16.38
CA VAL A 48 -4.68 -9.84 -17.02
C VAL A 48 -3.58 -10.24 -16.03
N ALA A 49 -3.61 -9.72 -14.80
CA ALA A 49 -2.62 -10.09 -13.78
C ALA A 49 -2.64 -11.58 -13.43
N GLU A 50 -3.83 -12.17 -13.28
CA GLU A 50 -4.03 -13.61 -13.05
C GLU A 50 -3.52 -14.44 -14.24
N THR A 51 -3.84 -13.99 -15.45
CA THR A 51 -3.38 -14.64 -16.69
C THR A 51 -1.86 -14.63 -16.80
N VAL A 52 -1.23 -13.47 -16.61
CA VAL A 52 0.24 -13.34 -16.68
C VAL A 52 0.91 -14.19 -15.61
N THR A 53 0.38 -14.20 -14.39
CA THR A 53 0.89 -15.06 -13.30
C THR A 53 0.81 -16.54 -13.68
N SER A 54 -0.33 -16.98 -14.21
CA SER A 54 -0.54 -18.38 -14.64
C SER A 54 0.37 -18.76 -15.82
N GLN A 55 0.53 -17.87 -16.79
CA GLN A 55 1.40 -18.09 -17.95
C GLN A 55 2.87 -18.16 -17.56
N LEU A 56 3.36 -17.26 -16.70
CA LEU A 56 4.74 -17.30 -16.21
C LEU A 56 5.03 -18.59 -15.44
N ALA A 57 4.12 -19.02 -14.56
CA ALA A 57 4.26 -20.31 -13.88
C ALA A 57 4.32 -21.49 -14.87
N THR A 58 3.50 -21.44 -15.93
CA THR A 58 3.48 -22.45 -16.98
C THR A 58 4.78 -22.46 -17.79
N VAL A 59 5.34 -21.29 -18.12
CA VAL A 59 6.64 -21.17 -18.81
C VAL A 59 7.75 -21.78 -17.95
N VAL A 60 7.79 -21.44 -16.67
CA VAL A 60 8.75 -22.02 -15.73
C VAL A 60 8.61 -23.54 -15.69
N ASN A 61 7.38 -24.07 -15.55
CA ASN A 61 7.14 -25.51 -15.58
C ASN A 61 7.50 -26.17 -16.91
N SER A 62 7.35 -25.48 -18.03
CA SER A 62 7.78 -25.97 -19.34
C SER A 62 9.30 -26.11 -19.41
N VAL A 63 10.06 -25.15 -18.86
CA VAL A 63 11.53 -25.28 -18.73
C VAL A 63 11.89 -26.48 -17.85
N ILE A 64 11.15 -26.68 -16.76
CA ILE A 64 11.38 -27.83 -15.87
C ILE A 64 11.16 -29.15 -16.63
N ALA A 65 9.99 -29.30 -17.24
CA ALA A 65 9.60 -30.52 -17.95
C ALA A 65 10.50 -30.81 -19.15
N ASN A 66 10.82 -29.78 -19.94
CA ASN A 66 11.38 -29.95 -21.28
C ASN A 66 12.88 -29.63 -21.38
N VAL A 67 13.50 -29.08 -20.33
CA VAL A 67 14.92 -28.71 -20.35
C VAL A 67 15.68 -29.36 -19.19
N THR A 68 15.23 -29.14 -17.96
CA THR A 68 16.01 -29.56 -16.78
C THR A 68 15.78 -31.02 -16.43
N ASN A 69 14.53 -31.50 -16.50
CA ASN A 69 14.16 -32.89 -16.19
C ASN A 69 14.38 -33.88 -17.36
N ILE A 70 14.87 -33.41 -18.51
CA ILE A 70 15.23 -34.27 -19.64
C ILE A 70 16.74 -34.54 -19.61
N ASP A 71 17.10 -35.80 -19.84
CA ASP A 71 18.48 -36.24 -20.05
C ASP A 71 18.83 -36.08 -21.53
N PHE A 72 19.38 -34.92 -21.89
CA PHE A 72 19.80 -34.66 -23.27
C PHE A 72 21.09 -35.42 -23.61
N PRO A 73 21.25 -35.88 -24.86
CA PRO A 73 22.52 -36.41 -25.32
C PRO A 73 23.52 -35.27 -25.62
N PRO A 74 24.83 -35.52 -25.61
CA PRO A 74 25.85 -34.48 -25.83
C PRO A 74 25.72 -33.68 -27.14
N GLU A 75 25.13 -34.28 -28.17
CA GLU A 75 24.91 -33.67 -29.48
C GLU A 75 23.80 -32.60 -29.45
N ALA A 76 22.94 -32.59 -28.42
CA ALA A 76 21.82 -31.66 -28.27
C ALA A 76 22.21 -30.32 -27.65
N ALA A 77 23.45 -29.86 -27.84
CA ALA A 77 23.87 -28.51 -27.45
C ALA A 77 22.97 -27.46 -28.15
N PRO A 78 22.56 -26.37 -27.46
CA PRO A 78 22.97 -25.95 -26.12
C PRO A 78 22.11 -26.50 -24.96
N LEU A 79 21.16 -27.39 -25.24
CA LEU A 79 20.28 -27.95 -24.20
C LEU A 79 21.00 -28.97 -23.31
N TYR A 80 22.08 -29.58 -23.80
CA TYR A 80 22.92 -30.46 -23.01
C TYR A 80 23.90 -29.69 -22.11
N PHE A 81 23.89 -29.99 -20.81
CA PHE A 81 24.88 -29.50 -19.85
C PHE A 81 25.23 -30.54 -18.77
N ASN A 82 25.09 -31.84 -19.08
CA ASN A 82 25.26 -32.95 -18.13
C ASN A 82 24.24 -32.93 -16.98
N GLN A 83 22.96 -32.74 -17.35
CA GLN A 83 21.83 -32.87 -16.44
C GLN A 83 21.86 -34.21 -15.74
N SER A 84 22.10 -34.18 -14.44
CA SER A 84 22.24 -35.38 -13.61
C SER A 84 21.61 -35.12 -12.24
N GLY A 85 21.32 -36.17 -11.47
CA GLY A 85 20.64 -36.02 -10.18
C GLY A 85 19.10 -36.03 -10.26
N PRO A 86 18.42 -35.84 -9.11
CA PRO A 86 16.99 -36.09 -8.97
C PRO A 86 16.15 -35.09 -9.77
N LEU A 87 14.97 -35.53 -10.21
CA LEU A 87 14.02 -34.68 -10.92
C LEU A 87 13.62 -33.49 -10.05
N MET A 88 13.53 -32.33 -10.68
CA MET A 88 13.14 -31.10 -10.02
C MET A 88 11.62 -31.02 -9.92
N PRO A 89 11.09 -30.60 -8.76
CA PRO A 89 9.65 -30.44 -8.58
C PRO A 89 9.15 -29.23 -9.36
N TYR A 90 7.90 -29.30 -9.84
CA TYR A 90 7.25 -28.23 -10.57
C TYR A 90 6.90 -27.06 -9.64
N LEU A 91 6.84 -25.86 -10.22
CA LEU A 91 6.29 -24.69 -9.57
C LEU A 91 4.77 -24.82 -9.49
N CYS A 92 4.21 -24.58 -8.31
CA CYS A 92 2.78 -24.47 -8.15
C CYS A 92 2.26 -23.24 -8.89
N ASN A 93 1.31 -23.46 -9.80
CA ASN A 93 0.53 -22.38 -10.38
C ASN A 93 -0.68 -22.12 -9.46
N PRO A 94 -0.89 -20.91 -8.94
CA PRO A 94 -2.03 -20.63 -8.05
C PRO A 94 -3.39 -20.70 -8.77
N TYR A 95 -3.41 -20.73 -10.10
CA TYR A 95 -4.62 -20.70 -10.90
C TYR A 95 -4.83 -21.97 -11.73
N ASN A 96 -6.09 -22.30 -11.98
CA ASN A 96 -6.50 -23.29 -12.95
C ASN A 96 -6.31 -22.76 -14.39
N ALA A 97 -5.81 -23.61 -15.28
CA ALA A 97 -5.48 -23.20 -16.66
C ALA A 97 -6.71 -22.85 -17.52
N ALA A 98 -7.89 -23.37 -17.19
CA ALA A 98 -9.10 -23.21 -17.99
C ALA A 98 -9.87 -21.93 -17.68
N ASP A 99 -9.95 -21.53 -16.41
CA ASP A 99 -10.87 -20.52 -15.90
C ASP A 99 -10.23 -19.50 -14.96
N LEU A 100 -8.92 -19.64 -14.66
CA LEU A 100 -8.16 -18.80 -13.73
C LEU A 100 -8.68 -18.81 -12.29
N THR A 101 -9.48 -19.81 -11.91
CA THR A 101 -9.93 -19.95 -10.52
C THR A 101 -8.77 -20.39 -9.62
N ASP A 102 -8.80 -19.95 -8.36
CA ASP A 102 -7.79 -20.35 -7.38
C ASP A 102 -7.77 -21.87 -7.22
N ARG A 103 -6.56 -22.43 -7.23
CA ARG A 103 -6.34 -23.85 -6.99
C ARG A 103 -5.35 -24.07 -5.87
N LYS A 104 -5.47 -25.23 -5.22
CA LYS A 104 -4.44 -25.72 -4.32
C LYS A 104 -3.31 -26.36 -5.13
N CYS A 105 -2.10 -26.25 -4.61
CA CYS A 105 -0.95 -26.94 -5.17
C CYS A 105 -1.14 -28.46 -5.03
N ALA A 106 -0.77 -29.19 -6.07
CA ALA A 106 -0.76 -30.65 -6.05
C ALA A 106 0.45 -31.18 -5.27
N ASP A 107 0.37 -32.43 -4.81
CA ASP A 107 1.48 -33.08 -4.12
C ASP A 107 2.74 -33.08 -5.01
N GLY A 108 3.85 -32.60 -4.44
CA GLY A 108 5.14 -32.50 -5.15
C GLY A 108 5.34 -31.22 -5.95
N GLU A 109 4.34 -30.32 -6.04
CA GLU A 109 4.56 -28.94 -6.48
C GLU A 109 5.18 -28.11 -5.35
N VAL A 110 5.93 -27.07 -5.71
CA VAL A 110 6.52 -26.11 -4.76
C VAL A 110 5.83 -24.76 -4.87
N GLU A 111 5.44 -24.18 -3.74
CA GLU A 111 4.89 -22.83 -3.70
C GLU A 111 5.90 -21.77 -4.14
N MET A 112 5.43 -20.75 -4.86
CA MET A 112 6.26 -19.65 -5.36
C MET A 112 7.10 -18.97 -4.27
N SER A 113 6.57 -18.85 -3.05
CA SER A 113 7.24 -18.27 -1.89
C SER A 113 8.50 -19.03 -1.45
N THR A 114 8.56 -20.35 -1.70
CA THR A 114 9.63 -21.25 -1.25
C THR A 114 10.43 -21.88 -2.40
N ALA A 115 10.00 -21.68 -3.64
CA ALA A 115 10.57 -22.33 -4.82
C ALA A 115 12.07 -22.05 -4.99
N THR A 116 12.50 -20.80 -4.77
CA THR A 116 13.91 -20.40 -4.86
C THR A 116 14.80 -21.21 -3.91
N GLU A 117 14.35 -21.44 -2.68
CA GLU A 117 15.10 -22.24 -1.70
C GLU A 117 15.03 -23.74 -2.03
N ALA A 118 13.85 -24.23 -2.40
CA ALA A 118 13.64 -25.63 -2.74
C ALA A 118 14.46 -26.08 -3.95
N TRP A 119 14.66 -25.20 -4.95
CA TRP A 119 15.42 -25.52 -6.16
C TRP A 119 16.93 -25.37 -6.01
N LYS A 120 17.40 -24.68 -4.96
CA LYS A 120 18.84 -24.47 -4.73
C LYS A 120 19.63 -25.78 -4.64
N LYS A 121 19.02 -26.85 -4.11
CA LYS A 121 19.63 -28.18 -3.99
C LYS A 121 19.82 -28.92 -5.33
N TYR A 122 19.26 -28.41 -6.43
CA TYR A 122 19.39 -29.00 -7.76
C TYR A 122 20.45 -28.29 -8.62
N VAL A 123 21.09 -27.26 -8.07
CA VAL A 123 22.13 -26.50 -8.76
C VAL A 123 23.44 -27.28 -8.73
N CYS A 124 24.01 -27.50 -9.91
CA CYS A 124 25.33 -28.12 -10.07
C CYS A 124 26.45 -27.07 -10.04
N GLU A 125 27.67 -27.52 -9.72
CA GLU A 125 28.87 -26.74 -10.00
C GLU A 125 29.26 -26.89 -11.47
N VAL A 126 29.58 -25.78 -12.14
CA VAL A 126 29.86 -25.76 -13.58
C VAL A 126 31.36 -25.65 -13.90
N SER A 127 31.75 -26.18 -15.07
CA SER A 127 33.06 -25.92 -15.69
C SER A 127 33.11 -24.55 -16.37
N ALA A 128 34.30 -24.15 -16.84
CA ALA A 128 34.48 -22.96 -17.66
C ALA A 128 33.66 -23.01 -18.97
N SER A 129 33.30 -24.21 -19.44
CA SER A 129 32.44 -24.42 -20.61
C SER A 129 30.93 -24.46 -20.27
N GLY A 130 30.53 -24.24 -19.02
CA GLY A 130 29.13 -24.21 -18.59
C GLY A 130 28.49 -25.58 -18.37
N ILE A 131 29.29 -26.66 -18.33
CA ILE A 131 28.81 -28.03 -18.14
C ILE A 131 28.84 -28.39 -16.65
N CYS A 132 27.81 -29.06 -16.14
CA CYS A 132 27.78 -29.56 -14.76
C CYS A 132 28.91 -30.57 -14.49
N LYS A 133 29.70 -30.30 -13.44
CA LYS A 133 30.72 -31.20 -12.87
C LYS A 133 30.16 -32.09 -11.78
N THR A 134 29.22 -31.57 -11.00
CA THR A 134 28.54 -32.30 -9.92
C THR A 134 27.12 -32.69 -10.36
N PRO A 135 26.52 -33.72 -9.73
CA PRO A 135 25.13 -34.06 -9.99
C PRO A 135 24.20 -32.86 -9.75
N GLY A 136 23.50 -32.44 -10.78
CA GLY A 136 22.48 -31.39 -10.70
C GLY A 136 21.75 -31.17 -12.03
N ARG A 137 20.57 -30.57 -11.93
CA ARG A 137 19.65 -30.33 -13.04
C ARG A 137 19.62 -28.87 -13.49
N LEU A 138 20.22 -27.98 -12.69
CA LEU A 138 20.31 -26.56 -12.96
C LEU A 138 21.77 -26.11 -12.99
N THR A 139 22.13 -25.35 -14.02
CA THR A 139 23.33 -24.51 -13.94
C THR A 139 23.03 -23.25 -13.13
N PRO A 140 24.04 -22.58 -12.56
CA PRO A 140 23.84 -21.30 -11.85
C PRO A 140 23.14 -20.24 -12.72
N ALA A 141 23.40 -20.24 -14.03
CA ALA A 141 22.77 -19.32 -14.98
C ALA A 141 21.27 -19.60 -15.14
N ILE A 142 20.87 -20.88 -15.33
CA ILE A 142 19.46 -21.25 -15.44
C ILE A 142 18.74 -20.98 -14.12
N TYR A 143 19.34 -21.35 -12.98
CA TYR A 143 18.79 -21.07 -11.67
C TYR A 143 18.50 -19.58 -11.47
N SER A 144 19.46 -18.70 -11.76
CA SER A 144 19.28 -17.25 -11.67
C SER A 144 18.14 -16.72 -12.54
N GLN A 145 17.95 -17.26 -13.74
CA GLN A 145 16.85 -16.84 -14.62
C GLN A 145 15.49 -17.33 -14.08
N MET A 146 15.43 -18.57 -13.61
CA MET A 146 14.23 -19.15 -13.03
C MET A 146 13.80 -18.43 -11.75
N THR A 147 14.75 -18.10 -10.85
CA THR A 147 14.43 -17.37 -9.61
C THR A 147 13.97 -15.96 -9.90
N SER A 148 14.57 -15.27 -10.88
CA SER A 148 14.12 -13.93 -11.29
C SER A 148 12.69 -13.97 -11.85
N ALA A 149 12.36 -15.00 -12.63
CA ALA A 149 11.00 -15.20 -13.12
C ALA A 149 10.00 -15.47 -11.98
N ILE A 150 10.38 -16.30 -11.00
CA ILE A 150 9.56 -16.56 -9.81
C ILE A 150 9.35 -15.29 -9.00
N ASP A 151 10.39 -14.50 -8.72
CA ASP A 151 10.27 -13.29 -7.90
C ASP A 151 9.29 -12.29 -8.52
N VAL A 152 9.33 -12.12 -9.84
CA VAL A 152 8.36 -11.30 -10.59
C VAL A 152 6.96 -11.90 -10.50
N THR A 153 6.82 -13.20 -10.72
CA THR A 153 5.52 -13.90 -10.69
C THR A 153 4.90 -13.85 -9.29
N TYR A 154 5.70 -14.06 -8.25
CA TYR A 154 5.31 -13.98 -6.85
C TYR A 154 4.91 -12.55 -6.47
N GLY A 155 5.69 -11.55 -6.92
CA GLY A 155 5.33 -10.14 -6.73
C GLY A 155 3.99 -9.81 -7.37
N LEU A 156 3.76 -10.24 -8.61
CA LEU A 156 2.49 -10.03 -9.31
C LEU A 156 1.33 -10.71 -8.55
N TYR A 157 1.48 -11.98 -8.19
CA TYR A 157 0.47 -12.72 -7.44
C TYR A 157 0.15 -12.07 -6.08
N ARG A 158 1.19 -11.73 -5.31
CA ARG A 158 1.05 -11.24 -3.92
C ARG A 158 0.53 -9.80 -3.86
N PHE A 159 0.98 -8.93 -4.76
CA PHE A 159 0.68 -7.50 -4.70
C PHE A 159 -0.45 -7.08 -5.63
N SER A 160 -0.82 -7.87 -6.64
CA SER A 160 -1.91 -7.51 -7.56
C SER A 160 -3.23 -7.18 -6.85
N PRO A 161 -3.73 -7.96 -5.86
CA PRO A 161 -4.97 -7.62 -5.16
C PRO A 161 -4.94 -6.24 -4.50
N PHE A 162 -3.81 -5.89 -3.89
CA PHE A 162 -3.62 -4.59 -3.26
C PHE A 162 -3.57 -3.46 -4.30
N LEU A 163 -2.78 -3.62 -5.37
CA LEU A 163 -2.69 -2.63 -6.44
C LEU A 163 -4.03 -2.41 -7.13
N LEU A 164 -4.84 -3.47 -7.29
CA LEU A 164 -6.21 -3.37 -7.81
C LEU A 164 -7.11 -2.61 -6.84
N SER A 165 -7.00 -2.87 -5.53
CA SER A 165 -7.78 -2.14 -4.51
C SER A 165 -7.43 -0.65 -4.40
N LEU A 166 -6.18 -0.30 -4.77
CA LEU A 166 -5.76 1.09 -4.94
C LEU A 166 -6.31 1.67 -6.23
N GLY A 167 -6.22 0.92 -7.33
CA GLY A 167 -6.69 1.33 -8.65
C GLY A 167 -8.19 1.57 -8.69
N ASP A 168 -9.00 0.67 -8.13
CA ASP A 168 -10.47 0.81 -8.06
C ASP A 168 -10.93 1.72 -6.89
N CYS A 169 -9.98 2.29 -6.15
CA CYS A 169 -10.19 3.14 -4.99
C CYS A 169 -10.97 2.51 -3.84
N SER A 170 -11.24 1.21 -3.82
CA SER A 170 -11.90 0.53 -2.71
C SER A 170 -11.13 0.76 -1.40
N PHE A 171 -9.80 0.65 -1.44
CA PHE A 171 -8.94 0.93 -0.29
C PHE A 171 -9.13 2.35 0.27
N VAL A 172 -9.18 3.34 -0.62
CA VAL A 172 -9.33 4.75 -0.24
C VAL A 172 -10.73 5.00 0.30
N ARG A 173 -11.77 4.44 -0.33
CA ARG A 173 -13.17 4.56 0.10
C ARG A 173 -13.39 3.94 1.48
N ASP A 174 -12.84 2.76 1.71
CA ASP A 174 -12.91 2.08 3.01
C ASP A 174 -12.19 2.90 4.08
N THR A 175 -11.02 3.46 3.75
CA THR A 175 -10.25 4.31 4.65
C THR A 175 -11.00 5.58 5.01
N PHE A 176 -11.56 6.31 4.03
CA PHE A 176 -12.33 7.53 4.28
C PHE A 176 -13.62 7.27 5.03
N THR A 177 -14.31 6.17 4.72
CA THR A 177 -15.48 5.73 5.48
C THR A 177 -15.11 5.42 6.92
N GLY A 178 -13.96 4.76 7.14
CA GLY A 178 -13.42 4.49 8.47
C GLY A 178 -13.06 5.77 9.24
N ILE A 179 -12.40 6.73 8.60
CA ILE A 179 -12.08 8.03 9.21
C ILE A 179 -13.36 8.81 9.56
N HIS A 180 -14.33 8.85 8.64
CA HIS A 180 -15.59 9.53 8.86
C HIS A 180 -16.39 8.93 10.02
N THR A 181 -16.43 7.61 10.13
CA THR A 181 -17.20 6.93 11.19
C THR A 181 -16.49 6.95 12.55
N ASN A 182 -15.17 6.70 12.58
CA ASN A 182 -14.45 6.50 13.83
C ASN A 182 -13.73 7.75 14.36
N ASN A 183 -13.27 8.64 13.48
CA ASN A 183 -12.39 9.76 13.85
C ASN A 183 -13.12 11.10 13.83
N CYS A 184 -13.93 11.36 12.79
CA CYS A 184 -14.59 12.65 12.59
C CYS A 184 -15.53 13.07 13.73
N PRO A 185 -16.32 12.19 14.39
CA PRO A 185 -17.15 12.59 15.52
C PRO A 185 -16.31 13.08 16.70
N GLY A 186 -15.21 12.37 17.00
CA GLY A 186 -14.26 12.75 18.04
C GLY A 186 -13.57 14.06 17.71
N LEU A 187 -12.99 14.19 16.51
CA LEU A 187 -12.32 15.41 16.05
C LEU A 187 -13.24 16.63 16.13
N ARG A 188 -14.50 16.50 15.67
CA ARG A 188 -15.49 17.58 15.73
C ARG A 188 -15.82 17.97 17.17
N LEU A 189 -15.99 16.98 18.06
CA LEU A 189 -16.26 17.21 19.47
C LEU A 189 -15.10 17.93 20.16
N TYR A 190 -13.88 17.40 20.08
CA TYR A 190 -12.71 17.99 20.73
C TYR A 190 -12.38 19.38 20.19
N THR A 191 -12.47 19.57 18.87
CA THR A 191 -12.22 20.89 18.27
C THR A 191 -13.29 21.90 18.72
N ARG A 192 -14.54 21.47 18.90
CA ARG A 192 -15.60 22.32 19.48
C ARG A 192 -15.29 22.70 20.93
N TRP A 193 -14.84 21.76 21.77
CA TRP A 193 -14.49 22.05 23.16
C TRP A 193 -13.36 23.06 23.27
N VAL A 194 -12.30 22.88 22.48
CA VAL A 194 -11.16 23.81 22.47
C VAL A 194 -11.57 25.18 21.91
N TYR A 195 -12.46 25.23 20.91
CA TYR A 195 -13.01 26.49 20.40
C TYR A 195 -13.74 27.26 21.51
N ILE A 196 -14.62 26.58 22.26
CA ILE A 196 -15.35 27.17 23.38
C ILE A 196 -14.38 27.68 24.45
N GLY A 197 -13.36 26.88 24.82
CA GLY A 197 -12.34 27.28 25.79
C GLY A 197 -11.57 28.53 25.36
N LEU A 198 -11.15 28.60 24.10
CA LEU A 198 -10.49 29.78 23.53
C LEU A 198 -11.38 31.03 23.54
N VAL A 199 -12.67 30.88 23.23
CA VAL A 199 -13.63 31.99 23.29
C VAL A 199 -13.76 32.50 24.73
N LEU A 200 -13.89 31.61 25.72
CA LEU A 200 -13.99 31.97 27.13
C LEU A 200 -12.74 32.71 27.63
N VAL A 201 -11.54 32.21 27.31
CA VAL A 201 -10.28 32.86 27.67
C VAL A 201 -10.16 34.24 27.02
N SER A 202 -10.53 34.37 25.75
CA SER A 202 -10.53 35.65 25.04
C SER A 202 -11.45 36.67 25.71
N VAL A 203 -12.67 36.27 26.06
CA VAL A 203 -13.63 37.14 26.76
C VAL A 203 -13.10 37.56 28.14
N ALA A 204 -12.53 36.62 28.90
CA ALA A 204 -11.95 36.91 30.22
C ALA A 204 -10.79 37.90 30.13
N LEU A 205 -9.90 37.74 29.15
CA LEU A 205 -8.80 38.67 28.90
C LEU A 205 -9.32 40.07 28.55
N MET A 206 -10.30 40.17 27.65
CA MET A 206 -10.90 41.45 27.27
C MET A 206 -11.54 42.16 28.49
N LEU A 207 -12.29 41.44 29.31
CA LEU A 207 -12.88 42.00 30.54
C LEU A 207 -11.79 42.44 31.53
N SER A 208 -10.75 41.62 31.74
CA SER A 208 -9.65 41.94 32.63
C SER A 208 -8.92 43.23 32.21
N LEU A 209 -8.73 43.42 30.89
CA LEU A 209 -8.14 44.63 30.33
C LEU A 209 -9.04 45.86 30.53
N ILE A 210 -10.35 45.71 30.35
CA ILE A 210 -11.32 46.79 30.59
C ILE A 210 -11.29 47.21 32.06
N PHE A 211 -11.38 46.25 32.99
CA PHE A 211 -11.31 46.53 34.42
C PHE A 211 -9.98 47.19 34.80
N TRP A 212 -8.85 46.73 34.23
CA TRP A 212 -7.54 47.32 34.46
C TRP A 212 -7.46 48.77 33.98
N ILE A 213 -8.02 49.09 32.81
CA ILE A 213 -8.07 50.46 32.27
C ILE A 213 -8.91 51.37 33.18
N ILE A 214 -10.07 50.91 33.64
CA ILE A 214 -10.94 51.67 34.56
C ILE A 214 -10.19 51.95 35.87
N TYR A 215 -9.63 50.91 36.49
CA TYR A 215 -8.87 51.04 37.72
C TYR A 215 -7.66 51.99 37.58
N ALA A 216 -6.89 51.87 36.50
CA ALA A 216 -5.75 52.73 36.23
C ALA A 216 -6.16 54.19 35.99
N ARG A 217 -7.33 54.43 35.39
CA ARG A 217 -7.90 55.77 35.21
C ARG A 217 -8.32 56.37 36.56
N GLU A 218 -9.07 55.63 37.36
CA GLU A 218 -9.54 56.08 38.66
C GLU A 218 -8.39 56.35 39.64
N ARG A 219 -7.38 55.47 39.66
CA ARG A 219 -6.15 55.69 40.43
C ARG A 219 -5.40 56.95 39.99
N ARG A 220 -5.30 57.20 38.68
CA ARG A 220 -4.73 58.45 38.17
C ARG A 220 -5.53 59.67 38.64
N HIS A 221 -6.86 59.66 38.52
CA HIS A 221 -7.71 60.76 39.00
C HIS A 221 -7.52 61.03 40.49
N HIS A 222 -7.49 59.98 41.34
CA HIS A 222 -7.24 60.13 42.78
C HIS A 222 -5.86 60.73 43.10
N VAL A 223 -4.82 60.40 42.33
CA VAL A 223 -3.49 60.99 42.52
C VAL A 223 -3.46 62.45 42.08
N TYR A 224 -4.11 62.81 40.97
CA TYR A 224 -4.21 64.20 40.52
C TYR A 224 -5.00 65.08 41.50
N THR A 225 -6.13 64.61 42.03
CA THR A 225 -6.90 65.37 43.03
C THR A 225 -6.14 65.53 44.34
N LYS A 226 -5.41 64.49 44.79
CA LYS A 226 -4.51 64.62 45.95
C LYS A 226 -3.36 65.62 45.72
N LYS A 227 -2.76 65.64 44.53
CA LYS A 227 -1.71 66.62 44.19
C LYS A 227 -2.24 68.05 44.12
N MET A 228 -3.47 68.25 43.62
CA MET A 228 -4.11 69.57 43.62
C MET A 228 -4.51 70.02 45.03
N ALA A 229 -4.95 69.11 45.89
CA ALA A 229 -5.27 69.41 47.29
C ALA A 229 -4.03 69.67 48.18
N ALA A 230 -2.87 69.13 47.82
CA ALA A 230 -1.60 69.36 48.51
C ALA A 230 -0.77 70.52 47.91
N GLY A 231 -1.26 71.16 46.84
CA GLY A 231 -0.63 72.31 46.18
C GLY A 231 -1.22 73.67 46.59
N PHE A 232 -2.03 73.69 47.65
CA PHE A 232 -2.52 74.87 48.37
C PHE A 232 -1.98 74.81 49.79
#